data_AF-L9MXP4-F1
#
_entry.id   AF-L9MXP4-F1
#
_cell.length_a   1.000
_cell.length_b   1.000
_cell.length_c   1.000
_cell.angle_alpha   90.00
_cell.angle_beta   90.00
_cell.angle_gamma   90.00
#
_symmetry.space_group_name_H-M   'P 1'
#
loop_
_entity.id
_entity.type
_entity.pdbx_description
1 polymer ?
#
loop_
_entity_poly.entity_id
_entity_poly.type
_entity_poly.pdbx_seq_one_letter_code
_entity_poly.pdbx_strand_id
1 'polypeptide(L)'
;MYSTFDVNSPSFKKGLAMSNYVDSNNSKSLTLILYILYIIAIFSAGILAIVALIINYVKLDSVRGTIFESHFKWQIRTFWWYLIWTIVAFIPFLFLFFTMDNVNAFAGVALSATVFCGVTLFLSWIWIVYRAIRGIIVLNDDQALPL
;
A
#
# COMPACT_ATOMS: atom_id res chain seq x y z
N MET A 1 -23.87 -57.40 -12.49
CA MET A 1 -24.12 -57.04 -11.07
C MET A 1 -23.53 -55.65 -10.88
N TYR A 2 -24.33 -54.60 -11.07
CA TYR A 2 -23.84 -53.22 -10.99
C TYR A 2 -24.04 -52.73 -9.55
N SER A 3 -22.95 -52.54 -8.83
CA SER A 3 -22.96 -51.94 -7.48
C SER A 3 -23.44 -50.51 -7.63
N THR A 4 -24.64 -50.21 -7.13
CA THR A 4 -25.22 -48.87 -7.17
C THR A 4 -24.41 -47.98 -6.23
N PHE A 5 -23.70 -47.00 -6.78
CA PHE A 5 -22.96 -46.01 -5.99
C PHE A 5 -23.96 -45.15 -5.22
N ASP A 6 -23.98 -45.31 -3.90
CA ASP A 6 -24.88 -44.56 -3.02
C ASP A 6 -24.32 -43.16 -2.72
N VAL A 7 -24.85 -42.18 -3.46
CA VAL A 7 -24.58 -40.75 -3.29
C VAL A 7 -25.06 -40.19 -1.95
N ASN A 8 -25.82 -40.93 -1.14
CA ASN A 8 -26.16 -40.54 0.22
C ASN A 8 -25.25 -41.15 1.29
N SER A 9 -24.25 -41.93 0.89
CA SER A 9 -23.34 -42.59 1.84
C SER A 9 -22.60 -41.57 2.73
N PRO A 10 -22.41 -41.88 4.03
CA PRO A 10 -21.77 -40.96 4.99
C PRO A 10 -20.34 -40.57 4.57
N SER A 11 -19.61 -41.50 3.94
CA SER A 11 -18.27 -41.27 3.39
C SER A 11 -18.28 -40.28 2.23
N PHE A 12 -19.27 -40.36 1.34
CA PHE A 12 -19.43 -39.42 0.23
C PHE A 12 -19.81 -38.01 0.71
N LYS A 13 -20.76 -37.89 1.66
CA LYS A 13 -21.12 -36.61 2.27
C LYS A 13 -19.96 -35.97 3.04
N LYS A 14 -19.15 -36.78 3.74
CA LYS A 14 -17.95 -36.31 4.44
C LYS A 14 -16.87 -35.82 3.47
N GLY A 15 -16.67 -36.50 2.33
CA GLY A 15 -15.77 -36.05 1.27
C GLY A 15 -16.20 -34.74 0.61
N LEU A 16 -17.51 -34.55 0.38
CA LEU A 16 -18.08 -33.28 -0.10
C LEU A 16 -17.94 -32.17 0.95
N ALA A 17 -18.18 -32.46 2.23
CA ALA A 17 -17.98 -31.48 3.31
C ALA A 17 -16.50 -31.08 3.45
N MET A 18 -15.57 -32.04 3.31
CA MET A 18 -14.12 -31.81 3.38
C MET A 18 -13.57 -31.04 2.17
N SER A 19 -14.11 -31.28 0.96
CA SER A 19 -13.80 -30.51 -0.27
C SER A 19 -14.26 -29.05 -0.15
N ASN A 20 -15.46 -28.82 0.38
CA ASN A 20 -15.96 -27.48 0.70
C ASN A 20 -15.19 -26.81 1.87
N TYR A 21 -14.45 -27.62 2.66
CA TYR A 21 -13.57 -27.18 3.75
C TYR A 21 -12.11 -26.98 3.29
N VAL A 22 -11.75 -27.21 2.02
CA VAL A 22 -10.53 -26.58 1.47
C VAL A 22 -10.74 -25.08 1.67
N ASP A 23 -10.09 -24.55 2.71
CA ASP A 23 -10.54 -23.39 3.46
C ASP A 23 -10.84 -22.23 2.52
N SER A 24 -12.12 -21.99 2.25
CA SER A 24 -12.53 -20.84 1.47
C SER A 24 -12.07 -19.55 2.17
N ASN A 25 -11.93 -19.59 3.50
CA ASN A 25 -11.49 -18.47 4.33
C ASN A 25 -9.98 -18.22 4.21
N ASN A 26 -9.17 -19.28 4.16
CA ASN A 26 -7.70 -19.17 4.01
C ASN A 26 -7.32 -18.80 2.56
N SER A 27 -8.06 -19.34 1.59
CA SER A 27 -7.92 -18.99 0.18
C SER A 27 -8.41 -17.57 -0.12
N LYS A 28 -9.49 -17.12 0.54
CA LYS A 28 -9.97 -15.73 0.46
C LYS A 28 -9.01 -14.76 1.14
N SER A 29 -8.44 -15.08 2.31
CA SER A 29 -7.41 -14.24 2.96
C SER A 29 -6.11 -14.19 2.17
N LEU A 30 -5.61 -15.31 1.64
CA LEU A 30 -4.44 -15.32 0.76
C LEU A 30 -4.68 -14.54 -0.54
N THR A 31 -5.88 -14.65 -1.12
CA THR A 31 -6.26 -13.88 -2.32
C THR A 31 -6.41 -12.38 -2.01
N LEU A 32 -6.93 -12.02 -0.84
CA LEU A 32 -7.07 -10.63 -0.39
C LEU A 32 -5.70 -10.01 -0.05
N ILE A 33 -4.80 -10.79 0.56
CA ILE A 33 -3.40 -10.44 0.79
C ILE A 33 -2.66 -10.22 -0.54
N LEU A 34 -2.86 -11.09 -1.54
CA LEU A 34 -2.29 -10.91 -2.87
C LEU A 34 -2.90 -9.71 -3.63
N TYR A 35 -4.18 -9.41 -3.44
CA TYR A 35 -4.84 -8.21 -3.99
C TYR A 35 -4.30 -6.91 -3.38
N ILE A 36 -4.07 -6.86 -2.06
CA ILE A 36 -3.39 -5.73 -1.40
C ILE A 36 -1.94 -5.63 -1.90
N LEU A 37 -1.25 -6.76 -2.08
CA LEU A 37 0.10 -6.81 -2.62
C LEU A 37 0.17 -6.31 -4.08
N TYR A 38 -0.89 -6.52 -4.89
CA TYR A 38 -1.04 -5.97 -6.24
C TYR A 38 -1.39 -4.48 -6.27
N ILE A 39 -2.23 -4.00 -5.35
CA ILE A 39 -2.58 -2.59 -5.20
C ILE A 39 -1.36 -1.77 -4.72
N ILE A 40 -0.46 -2.40 -3.95
CA ILE A 40 0.87 -1.89 -3.58
C ILE A 40 1.88 -1.99 -4.75
N ALA A 41 1.77 -3.01 -5.61
CA ALA A 41 2.61 -3.14 -6.80
C ALA A 41 2.26 -2.08 -7.88
N ILE A 42 0.98 -1.69 -7.99
CA ILE A 42 0.47 -0.60 -8.83
C ILE A 42 0.45 0.70 -7.98
N PHE A 43 1.60 0.96 -7.37
CA PHE A 43 2.11 2.27 -7.05
C PHE A 43 2.27 3.09 -8.36
N SER A 44 1.16 3.43 -9.01
CA SER A 44 1.09 4.12 -10.30
C SER A 44 1.46 5.61 -10.18
N ALA A 45 2.75 5.86 -9.96
CA ALA A 45 3.37 7.19 -10.08
C ALA A 45 2.66 8.32 -9.27
N GLY A 46 2.13 8.00 -8.08
CA GLY A 46 1.53 9.00 -7.18
C GLY A 46 0.13 9.52 -7.57
N ILE A 47 -0.37 9.23 -8.77
CA ILE A 47 -1.65 9.78 -9.28
C ILE A 47 -2.85 9.21 -8.51
N LEU A 48 -2.87 7.89 -8.26
CA LEU A 48 -3.92 7.27 -7.43
C LEU A 48 -3.93 7.83 -6.00
N ALA A 49 -2.78 8.24 -5.46
CA ALA A 49 -2.69 8.85 -4.14
C ALA A 49 -3.38 10.22 -4.08
N ILE A 50 -3.34 11.00 -5.17
CA ILE A 50 -4.03 12.29 -5.28
C ILE A 50 -5.54 12.09 -5.31
N VAL A 51 -6.04 11.12 -6.08
CA VAL A 51 -7.48 10.81 -6.13
C VAL A 51 -7.97 10.34 -4.77
N ALA A 52 -7.23 9.44 -4.10
CA ALA A 52 -7.54 9.00 -2.75
C ALA A 52 -7.52 10.17 -1.73
N LEU A 53 -6.58 11.11 -1.87
CA LEU A 53 -6.52 12.32 -1.05
C LEU A 53 -7.76 13.20 -1.22
N ILE A 54 -8.18 13.44 -2.47
CA ILE A 54 -9.38 14.25 -2.76
C ILE A 54 -10.61 13.60 -2.14
N ILE A 55 -10.80 12.29 -2.32
CA ILE A 55 -11.92 11.56 -1.72
C ILE A 55 -11.85 11.65 -0.20
N ASN A 56 -10.67 11.51 0.40
CA ASN A 56 -10.49 11.62 1.84
C ASN A 56 -10.93 12.99 2.36
N TYR A 57 -10.55 14.09 1.72
CA TYR A 57 -11.00 15.43 2.14
C TYR A 57 -12.50 15.64 1.95
N VAL A 58 -13.06 15.19 0.81
CA VAL A 58 -14.49 15.34 0.52
C VAL A 58 -15.36 14.52 1.48
N LYS A 59 -14.96 13.29 1.80
CA LYS A 59 -15.71 12.41 2.71
C LYS A 59 -15.36 12.61 4.19
N LEU A 60 -14.32 13.38 4.52
CA LEU A 60 -13.91 13.60 5.90
C LEU A 60 -15.07 14.09 6.77
N ASP A 61 -15.85 15.05 6.27
CA ASP A 61 -16.99 15.61 7.00
C ASP A 61 -18.12 14.61 7.23
N SER A 62 -18.29 13.63 6.33
CA SER A 62 -19.32 12.58 6.45
C SER A 62 -18.97 11.47 7.44
N VAL A 63 -17.69 11.34 7.82
CA VAL A 63 -17.21 10.33 8.78
C VAL A 63 -16.78 10.93 10.12
N ARG A 64 -17.04 12.23 10.34
CA ARG A 64 -16.75 12.93 11.60
C ARG A 64 -17.46 12.28 12.78
N GLY A 65 -16.73 12.10 13.88
CA GLY A 65 -17.24 11.44 15.08
C GLY A 65 -17.27 9.90 15.01
N THR A 66 -16.72 9.30 13.96
CA THR A 66 -16.54 7.84 13.84
C THR A 66 -15.05 7.45 13.94
N ILE A 67 -14.77 6.18 14.18
CA ILE A 67 -13.41 5.61 14.19
C ILE A 67 -12.67 5.87 12.86
N PHE A 68 -13.40 6.00 11.75
CA PHE A 68 -12.84 6.28 10.44
C PHE A 68 -12.23 7.68 10.31
N GLU A 69 -12.64 8.67 11.10
CA GLU A 69 -12.07 10.02 11.04
C GLU A 69 -10.54 10.00 11.27
N SER A 70 -10.08 9.18 12.23
CA SER A 70 -8.66 9.00 12.53
C SER A 70 -7.90 8.35 11.37
N HIS A 71 -8.52 7.39 10.68
CA HIS A 71 -7.94 6.71 9.54
C HIS A 71 -7.80 7.64 8.33
N PHE A 72 -8.81 8.45 8.05
CA PHE A 72 -8.78 9.44 6.98
C PHE A 72 -7.68 10.49 7.23
N LYS A 73 -7.59 11.02 8.45
CA LYS A 73 -6.53 11.96 8.85
C LYS A 73 -5.13 11.33 8.78
N TRP A 74 -4.99 10.04 9.14
CA TRP A 74 -3.72 9.32 9.03
C TRP A 74 -3.27 9.15 7.58
N GLN A 75 -4.18 8.80 6.67
CA GLN A 75 -3.90 8.70 5.24
C GLN A 75 -3.47 10.06 4.66
N ILE A 76 -4.21 11.13 4.98
CA ILE A 76 -3.87 12.51 4.57
C ILE A 76 -2.46 12.88 5.03
N ARG A 77 -2.13 12.66 6.31
CA ARG A 77 -0.79 12.97 6.85
C ARG A 77 0.33 12.16 6.18
N THR A 78 0.05 10.92 5.82
CA THR A 78 1.03 10.05 5.14
C THR A 78 1.34 10.56 3.73
N PHE A 79 0.34 11.09 3.02
CA PHE A 79 0.53 11.76 1.74
C PHE A 79 1.44 12.99 1.86
N TRP A 80 1.18 13.88 2.83
CA TRP A 80 2.00 15.08 3.03
C TRP A 80 3.46 14.75 3.34
N TRP A 81 3.70 13.74 4.18
CA TRP A 81 5.06 13.25 4.44
C TRP A 81 5.74 12.71 3.18
N TYR A 82 5.02 11.93 2.37
CA TYR A 82 5.55 11.42 1.10
C TYR A 82 5.89 12.55 0.11
N LEU A 83 5.03 13.58 0.02
CA LEU A 83 5.26 14.75 -0.82
C LEU A 83 6.53 15.51 -0.39
N ILE A 84 6.73 15.70 0.92
CA ILE A 84 7.95 16.32 1.46
C ILE A 84 9.20 15.52 1.07
N TRP A 85 9.18 14.20 1.25
CA TRP A 85 10.31 13.35 0.88
C TRP A 85 10.62 13.40 -0.62
N THR A 86 9.59 13.52 -1.46
CA THR A 86 9.76 13.68 -2.91
C THR A 86 10.42 15.02 -3.23
N ILE A 87 9.96 16.13 -2.63
CA ILE A 87 10.58 17.45 -2.81
C ILE A 87 12.05 17.42 -2.37
N VAL A 88 12.34 16.81 -1.22
CA VAL A 88 13.72 16.68 -0.69
C VAL A 88 14.61 15.88 -1.66
N ALA A 89 14.09 14.83 -2.28
CA ALA A 89 14.83 14.04 -3.27
C ALA A 89 15.24 14.86 -4.52
N PHE A 90 14.51 15.93 -4.85
CA PHE A 90 14.82 16.81 -5.99
C PHE A 90 15.77 17.97 -5.66
N ILE A 91 16.01 18.28 -4.37
CA ILE A 91 16.90 19.38 -3.96
C ILE A 91 18.31 19.28 -4.60
N PRO A 92 18.96 18.10 -4.66
CA PRO A 92 20.29 17.99 -5.27
C PRO A 92 20.31 18.29 -6.77
N PHE A 93 19.18 18.16 -7.47
CA PHE A 93 19.11 18.52 -8.89
C PHE A 93 19.21 20.03 -9.11
N LEU A 94 18.88 20.87 -8.13
CA LEU A 94 19.09 22.32 -8.22
C LEU A 94 20.58 22.67 -8.28
N PHE A 95 21.45 21.87 -7.66
CA PHE A 95 22.90 22.07 -7.70
C PHE A 95 23.50 21.79 -9.08
N LEU A 96 22.82 21.03 -9.94
CA LEU A 96 23.27 20.81 -11.32
C LEU A 96 23.32 22.12 -12.13
N PHE A 97 22.43 23.06 -11.85
CA PHE A 97 22.39 24.35 -12.53
C PHE A 97 23.66 25.17 -12.30
N PHE A 98 24.26 25.07 -11.11
CA PHE A 98 25.50 25.79 -10.77
C PHE A 98 26.77 25.14 -11.31
N THR A 99 26.69 23.90 -11.79
CA THR A 99 27.88 23.09 -12.13
C THR A 99 28.04 22.93 -13.65
N MET A 100 27.33 23.72 -14.46
CA MET A 100 27.30 23.57 -15.92
C MET A 100 28.61 23.92 -16.62
N ASP A 101 29.46 24.74 -16.00
CA ASP A 101 30.73 25.18 -16.61
C ASP A 101 31.82 24.08 -16.64
N ASN A 102 31.64 22.98 -15.90
CA ASN A 102 32.63 21.91 -15.81
C ASN A 102 31.98 20.53 -15.93
N VAL A 103 32.29 19.82 -17.02
CA VAL A 103 31.72 18.49 -17.33
C VAL A 103 32.04 17.42 -16.29
N ASN A 104 33.21 17.46 -15.65
CA ASN A 104 33.61 16.47 -14.65
C ASN A 104 32.83 16.68 -13.34
N ALA A 105 32.67 17.94 -12.94
CA ALA A 105 31.88 18.30 -11.76
C ALA A 105 30.38 18.06 -12.01
N PHE A 106 29.88 18.38 -13.21
CA PHE A 106 28.50 18.10 -13.62
C PHE A 106 28.17 16.60 -13.53
N ALA A 107 29.04 15.74 -14.08
CA ALA A 107 28.85 14.28 -14.02
C ALA A 107 28.84 13.76 -12.57
N GLY A 108 29.76 14.24 -11.72
CA GLY A 108 29.80 13.87 -10.30
C GLY A 108 28.54 14.27 -9.53
N VAL A 109 28.05 15.49 -9.74
CA VAL A 109 26.81 15.99 -9.13
C VAL A 109 25.59 15.25 -9.69
N ALA A 110 25.54 14.94 -10.98
CA ALA A 110 24.41 14.22 -11.58
C ALA A 110 24.29 12.78 -11.05
N LEU A 111 25.42 12.08 -10.95
CA LEU A 111 25.46 10.73 -10.40
C LEU A 111 25.08 10.73 -8.91
N SER A 112 25.69 11.61 -8.12
CA SER A 112 25.36 11.71 -6.69
C SER A 112 23.91 12.13 -6.44
N ALA A 113 23.36 13.07 -7.22
CA ALA A 113 21.96 13.47 -7.15
C ALA A 113 21.01 12.31 -7.50
N THR A 114 21.34 11.53 -8.54
CA THR A 114 20.52 10.37 -8.95
C THR A 114 20.53 9.27 -7.90
N VAL A 115 21.72 8.96 -7.34
CA VAL A 115 21.85 7.96 -6.27
C VAL A 115 21.12 8.44 -5.01
N PHE A 116 21.29 9.70 -4.61
CA PHE A 116 20.60 10.28 -3.47
C PHE A 116 19.08 10.26 -3.64
N CYS A 117 18.59 10.63 -4.82
CA CYS A 117 17.17 10.59 -5.16
C CYS A 117 16.62 9.15 -5.08
N GLY A 118 17.29 8.20 -5.74
CA GLY A 118 16.90 6.79 -5.70
C GLY A 118 16.85 6.22 -4.28
N VAL A 119 17.88 6.48 -3.47
CA VAL A 119 17.95 6.05 -2.07
C VAL A 119 16.83 6.70 -1.25
N THR A 120 16.63 8.01 -1.36
CA THR A 120 15.61 8.74 -0.59
C THR A 120 14.19 8.25 -0.93
N LEU A 121 13.90 8.06 -2.22
CA LEU A 121 12.60 7.54 -2.67
C LEU A 121 12.39 6.10 -2.23
N PHE A 122 13.43 5.27 -2.27
CA PHE A 122 13.36 3.89 -1.81
C PHE A 122 13.08 3.79 -0.30
N LEU A 123 13.78 4.60 0.52
CA LEU A 123 13.51 4.70 1.96
C LEU A 123 12.07 5.18 2.24
N SER A 124 11.61 6.17 1.47
CA SER A 124 10.25 6.71 1.57
C SER A 124 9.20 5.67 1.20
N TRP A 125 9.49 4.82 0.22
CA TRP A 125 8.62 3.71 -0.18
C TRP A 125 8.52 2.64 0.91
N ILE A 126 9.63 2.28 1.56
CA ILE A 126 9.57 1.36 2.70
C ILE A 126 8.75 1.96 3.85
N TRP A 127 8.97 3.24 4.15
CA TRP A 127 8.27 3.96 5.21
C TRP A 127 6.76 4.02 4.99
N ILE A 128 6.31 4.25 3.75
CA ILE A 128 4.88 4.36 3.43
C ILE A 128 4.17 3.00 3.52
N VAL A 129 4.85 1.92 3.13
CA VAL A 129 4.33 0.55 3.27
C VAL A 129 4.15 0.20 4.75
N TYR A 130 5.14 0.49 5.58
CA TYR A 130 5.04 0.32 7.04
C TYR A 130 3.84 1.10 7.63
N ARG A 131 3.69 2.38 7.27
CA ARG A 131 2.58 3.23 7.71
C ARG A 131 1.20 2.72 7.26
N ALA A 132 1.12 2.18 6.04
CA ALA A 132 -0.11 1.61 5.49
C ALA A 132 -0.51 0.33 6.23
N ILE A 133 0.45 -0.58 6.48
CA ILE A 133 0.21 -1.81 7.24
C ILE A 133 -0.28 -1.48 8.66
N ARG A 134 0.38 -0.55 9.35
CA ARG A 134 -0.10 -0.09 10.67
C ARG A 134 -1.52 0.48 10.63
N GLY A 135 -1.87 1.21 9.57
CA GLY A 135 -3.23 1.71 9.39
C GLY A 135 -4.26 0.60 9.23
N ILE A 136 -3.92 -0.47 8.48
CA ILE A 136 -4.82 -1.62 8.25
C ILE A 136 -4.99 -2.47 9.52
N ILE A 137 -3.90 -2.72 10.27
CA ILE A 137 -3.97 -3.49 11.52
C ILE A 137 -4.90 -2.81 12.52
N VAL A 138 -4.74 -1.49 12.71
CA VAL A 138 -5.56 -0.72 13.65
C VAL A 138 -7.04 -0.67 13.20
N LEU A 139 -7.28 -0.62 11.88
CA LEU A 139 -8.63 -0.72 11.31
C LEU A 139 -9.27 -2.09 11.61
N ASN A 140 -8.50 -3.18 11.47
CA ASN A 140 -8.98 -4.54 11.72
C ASN A 140 -9.28 -4.80 13.21
N ASP A 141 -8.66 -4.03 14.10
CA ASP A 141 -8.91 -4.09 15.54
C ASP A 141 -10.07 -3.15 15.99
N ASP A 142 -10.80 -2.53 15.05
CA ASP A 142 -11.87 -1.54 15.30
C ASP A 142 -11.44 -0.35 16.19
N GLN A 143 -10.13 -0.08 16.25
CA GLN A 143 -9.55 0.97 17.09
C GLN A 143 -9.27 2.25 16.30
N ALA A 144 -9.37 3.40 16.96
CA ALA A 144 -8.96 4.66 16.36
C ALA A 144 -7.43 4.80 16.39
N LEU A 145 -6.85 5.32 15.30
CA LEU A 145 -5.42 5.62 15.26
C LEU A 145 -5.13 6.78 16.22
N PRO A 146 -4.13 6.66 17.12
CA PRO A 146 -3.64 7.80 17.88
C PRO A 146 -3.02 8.79 16.88
N LEU A 147 -3.72 9.91 16.66
CA LEU A 147 -3.34 10.95 15.72
C LEU A 147 -2.16 11.76 16.25
#